data_AF-A0AA86NSS8-F1
#
_entry.id   AF-A0AA86NSS8-F1
#
_cell.length_a   1.000
_cell.length_b   1.000
_cell.length_c   1.000
_cell.angle_alpha   90.00
_cell.angle_beta   90.00
_cell.angle_gamma   90.00
#
_symmetry.space_group_name_H-M   'P 1'
#
loop_
_entity.id
_entity.type
_entity.pdbx_description
1 polymer ?
#
loop_
_entity_poly.entity_id
_entity_poly.type
_entity_poly.pdbx_seq_one_letter_code
_entity_poly.pdbx_strand_id
1 'polypeptide(L)'
;MKNLKALKMYNTKVVDLHPLQYLYKLEKINAYEACIIDVSPLQKLTQLKELYFSENKITNVDTLKHHKNFTKYNFLDQEVPSDVELKFYSKILSIHSSHKQIRKIQAENRASKFRESMTLYREYVNLQINEQIRAVNMKIEIWAQFIQNSNADQ
;
A
#
# COMPACT_ATOMS: atom_id res chain seq x y z
N MET A 1 -19.05 30.48 10.57
CA MET A 1 -18.59 30.23 9.19
C MET A 1 -19.49 29.19 8.48
N LYS A 2 -20.70 29.55 8.02
CA LYS A 2 -21.70 28.59 7.47
C LYS A 2 -21.68 28.43 5.94
N ASN A 3 -20.78 29.12 5.23
CA ASN A 3 -20.73 29.18 3.76
C ASN A 3 -19.47 28.57 3.14
N LEU A 4 -18.62 27.91 3.93
CA LEU A 4 -17.42 27.29 3.41
C LEU A 4 -17.79 26.12 2.49
N LYS A 5 -17.30 26.15 1.25
CA LYS A 5 -17.54 25.12 0.23
C LYS A 5 -16.35 24.19 0.02
N ALA A 6 -15.14 24.67 0.26
CA ALA A 6 -13.92 23.88 0.12
C ALA A 6 -13.00 24.13 1.31
N LEU A 7 -12.45 23.06 1.85
CA LEU A 7 -11.51 23.09 2.96
C LEU A 7 -10.24 22.32 2.57
N LYS A 8 -9.07 22.93 2.82
CA LYS A 8 -7.76 22.32 2.60
C LYS A 8 -7.02 22.29 3.95
N MET A 9 -6.56 21.11 4.35
CA MET A 9 -5.85 20.83 5.60
C MET A 9 -4.73 19.80 5.36
N TYR A 10 -4.13 19.80 4.17
CA TYR A 10 -3.06 18.84 3.84
C TYR A 10 -1.81 19.10 4.70
N ASN A 11 -1.10 18.03 5.07
CA ASN A 11 0.12 18.08 5.89
C ASN A 11 -0.10 18.85 7.21
N THR A 12 -1.21 18.55 7.88
CA THR A 12 -1.53 19.10 9.20
C THR A 12 -1.73 17.96 10.18
N LYS A 13 -1.41 18.13 11.46
CA LYS A 13 -1.68 17.08 12.47
C LYS A 13 -3.16 17.06 12.92
N VAL A 14 -4.09 17.24 11.98
CA VAL A 14 -5.52 17.37 12.28
C VAL A 14 -6.14 15.99 12.43
N VAL A 15 -6.17 15.53 13.68
CA VAL A 15 -6.77 14.25 14.05
C VAL A 15 -8.31 14.35 14.19
N ASP A 16 -8.82 15.52 14.57
CA ASP A 16 -10.24 15.70 14.91
C ASP A 16 -11.03 16.50 13.85
N LEU A 17 -12.02 15.83 13.24
CA LEU A 17 -12.93 16.41 12.26
C LEU A 17 -14.27 16.89 12.88
N HIS A 18 -14.50 16.75 14.20
CA HIS A 18 -15.74 17.17 14.86
C HIS A 18 -16.17 18.61 14.56
N PRO A 19 -15.26 19.61 14.47
CA PRO A 19 -15.64 20.98 14.13
C PRO A 19 -16.30 21.09 12.75
N LEU A 20 -16.04 20.16 11.83
CA LEU A 20 -16.57 20.20 10.46
C LEU A 20 -18.04 19.82 10.38
N GLN A 21 -18.62 19.16 11.40
CA GLN A 21 -20.01 18.68 11.39
C GLN A 21 -21.06 19.78 11.17
N TYR A 22 -20.68 21.05 11.42
CA TYR A 22 -21.53 22.22 11.27
C TYR A 22 -21.41 22.91 9.90
N LEU A 23 -20.53 22.42 9.02
CA LEU A 23 -20.26 23.01 7.71
C LEU A 23 -21.13 22.37 6.62
N TYR A 24 -22.46 22.43 6.75
CA TYR A 24 -23.41 21.73 5.87
C TYR A 24 -23.33 22.09 4.37
N LYS A 25 -22.66 23.21 4.04
CA LYS A 25 -22.41 23.64 2.64
C LYS A 25 -21.07 23.17 2.08
N LEU A 26 -20.30 22.39 2.83
CA LEU A 26 -19.00 21.92 2.41
C LEU A 26 -19.16 20.90 1.29
N GLU A 27 -18.53 21.18 0.16
CA GLU A 27 -18.56 20.35 -1.05
C GLU A 27 -17.24 19.61 -1.26
N LYS A 28 -16.12 20.15 -0.74
CA LYS A 28 -14.78 19.60 -0.95
C LYS A 28 -13.94 19.62 0.33
N ILE A 29 -13.29 18.49 0.61
CA ILE A 29 -12.26 18.37 1.64
C ILE A 29 -10.99 17.79 1.01
N ASN A 30 -9.86 18.46 1.24
CA ASN A 30 -8.55 17.89 0.99
C ASN A 30 -7.76 17.89 2.31
N ALA A 31 -7.50 16.71 2.85
CA ALA A 31 -6.66 16.50 4.03
C ALA A 31 -5.75 15.30 3.78
N TYR A 32 -4.93 15.41 2.74
CA TYR A 32 -3.79 14.53 2.50
C TYR A 32 -2.82 14.57 3.70
N GLU A 33 -2.36 13.42 4.16
CA GLU A 33 -1.34 13.32 5.21
C GLU A 33 -1.71 14.11 6.48
N ALA A 34 -2.90 13.82 7.03
CA ALA A 34 -3.46 14.56 8.15
C ALA A 34 -3.59 13.77 9.47
N CYS A 35 -3.15 12.51 9.50
CA CYS A 35 -3.32 11.60 10.64
C CYS A 35 -4.80 11.39 11.06
N ILE A 36 -5.75 11.53 10.15
CA ILE A 36 -7.18 11.33 10.41
C ILE A 36 -7.46 9.85 10.63
N ILE A 37 -8.20 9.52 11.70
CA ILE A 37 -8.63 8.15 12.03
C ILE A 37 -10.14 7.97 11.84
N ASP A 38 -10.92 9.00 12.21
CA ASP A 38 -12.37 8.95 12.20
C ASP A 38 -12.98 9.99 11.25
N VAL A 39 -13.82 9.51 10.32
CA VAL A 39 -14.59 10.33 9.40
C VAL A 39 -16.09 10.38 9.75
N SER A 40 -16.50 9.82 10.89
CA SER A 40 -17.87 9.91 11.40
C SER A 40 -18.42 11.33 11.52
N PRO A 41 -17.61 12.37 11.85
CA PRO A 41 -18.11 13.75 11.89
C PRO A 41 -18.63 14.28 10.54
N LEU A 42 -18.23 13.64 9.43
CA LEU A 42 -18.64 14.05 8.08
C LEU A 42 -20.02 13.52 7.70
N GLN A 43 -20.62 12.61 8.49
CA GLN A 43 -21.87 11.90 8.14
C GLN A 43 -23.03 12.83 7.74
N LYS A 44 -23.11 14.02 8.36
CA LYS A 44 -24.19 14.99 8.13
C LYS A 44 -23.91 15.96 6.97
N LEU A 45 -22.74 15.89 6.33
CA LEU A 45 -22.31 16.81 5.28
C LEU A 45 -22.76 16.33 3.90
N THR A 46 -24.08 16.30 3.70
CA THR A 46 -24.75 15.73 2.50
C THR A 46 -24.36 16.39 1.17
N GLN A 47 -23.78 17.59 1.22
CA GLN A 47 -23.32 18.35 0.05
C GLN A 47 -21.91 17.99 -0.41
N LEU A 48 -21.20 17.10 0.30
CA LEU A 48 -19.85 16.69 -0.09
C LEU A 48 -19.86 15.97 -1.45
N LYS A 49 -18.92 16.38 -2.31
CA LYS A 49 -18.70 15.88 -3.67
C LYS A 49 -17.29 15.34 -3.87
N GLU A 50 -16.30 16.00 -3.27
CA GLU A 50 -14.89 15.68 -3.47
C GLU A 50 -14.15 15.48 -2.13
N LEU A 51 -13.55 14.30 -1.93
CA LEU A 51 -12.77 13.95 -0.73
C LEU A 51 -11.37 13.46 -1.10
N TYR A 52 -10.33 14.05 -0.50
CA TYR A 52 -8.94 13.62 -0.66
C TYR A 52 -8.33 13.37 0.72
N PHE A 53 -8.18 12.10 1.08
CA PHE A 53 -7.72 11.63 2.39
C PHE A 53 -6.61 10.57 2.29
N SER A 54 -5.81 10.56 1.23
CA SER A 54 -4.65 9.66 1.17
C SER A 54 -3.65 9.94 2.29
N GLU A 55 -2.85 8.93 2.66
CA GLU A 55 -1.85 9.01 3.74
C GLU A 55 -2.47 9.36 5.10
N ASN A 56 -3.62 8.76 5.42
CA ASN A 56 -4.26 8.90 6.72
C ASN A 56 -4.35 7.54 7.42
N LYS A 57 -5.01 7.47 8.58
CA LYS A 57 -5.19 6.24 9.37
C LYS A 57 -6.67 5.86 9.47
N ILE A 58 -7.45 6.15 8.43
CA ILE A 58 -8.90 5.97 8.45
C ILE A 58 -9.23 4.48 8.39
N THR A 59 -9.87 3.98 9.43
CA THR A 59 -10.21 2.55 9.57
C THR A 59 -11.67 2.24 9.32
N ASN A 60 -12.53 3.25 9.15
CA ASN A 60 -13.95 3.05 8.87
C ASN A 60 -14.52 4.20 8.05
N VAL A 61 -15.11 3.86 6.89
CA VAL A 61 -15.78 4.81 5.98
C VAL A 61 -17.28 4.52 5.82
N ASP A 62 -17.84 3.61 6.62
CA ASP A 62 -19.27 3.24 6.55
C ASP A 62 -20.19 4.45 6.74
N THR A 63 -19.75 5.44 7.52
CA THR A 63 -20.48 6.70 7.75
C THR A 63 -20.64 7.50 6.46
N LEU A 64 -19.76 7.29 5.47
CA LEU A 64 -19.77 8.00 4.20
C LEU A 64 -20.69 7.35 3.16
N LYS A 65 -21.17 6.11 3.37
CA LYS A 65 -22.00 5.36 2.39
C LYS A 65 -23.32 6.04 2.02
N HIS A 66 -23.78 6.98 2.84
CA HIS A 66 -25.03 7.70 2.63
C HIS A 66 -24.88 8.93 1.72
N HIS A 67 -23.66 9.32 1.38
CA HIS A 67 -23.41 10.45 0.49
C HIS A 67 -23.57 10.04 -0.97
N LYS A 68 -24.71 10.44 -1.55
CA LYS A 68 -25.07 10.13 -2.95
C LYS A 68 -24.39 11.03 -3.97
N ASN A 69 -23.73 12.09 -3.52
CA ASN A 69 -23.22 13.18 -4.36
C ASN A 69 -21.71 13.08 -4.63
N PHE A 70 -21.02 12.03 -4.18
CA PHE A 70 -19.58 11.88 -4.40
C PHE A 70 -19.26 11.68 -5.88
N THR A 71 -18.45 12.57 -6.41
CA THR A 71 -17.92 12.48 -7.78
C THR A 71 -16.45 12.08 -7.78
N LYS A 72 -15.70 12.41 -6.72
CA LYS A 72 -14.29 12.07 -6.56
C LYS A 72 -13.96 11.75 -5.11
N TYR A 73 -13.27 10.63 -4.88
CA TYR A 73 -12.76 10.28 -3.56
C TYR A 73 -11.41 9.60 -3.68
N ASN A 74 -10.52 9.84 -2.71
CA ASN A 74 -9.23 9.17 -2.61
C ASN A 74 -8.93 8.82 -1.14
N PHE A 75 -8.87 7.52 -0.85
CA PHE A 75 -8.49 6.94 0.44
C PHE A 75 -7.33 5.95 0.27
N LEU A 76 -6.49 6.12 -0.75
CA LEU A 76 -5.30 5.28 -0.93
C LEU A 76 -4.37 5.41 0.27
N ASP A 77 -3.62 4.34 0.54
CA ASP A 77 -2.55 4.33 1.55
C ASP A 77 -3.04 4.82 2.92
N GLN A 78 -3.98 4.05 3.48
CA GLN A 78 -4.37 4.21 4.88
C GLN A 78 -3.47 3.33 5.74
N GLU A 79 -2.86 3.90 6.77
CA GLU A 79 -2.13 3.14 7.79
C GLU A 79 -3.18 2.48 8.71
N VAL A 80 -3.59 1.25 8.36
CA VAL A 80 -4.53 0.47 9.15
C VAL A 80 -3.74 -0.29 10.23
N PRO A 81 -4.05 -0.12 11.53
CA PRO A 81 -3.49 -0.98 12.57
C PRO A 81 -3.79 -2.46 12.27
N SER A 82 -2.76 -3.31 12.39
CA SER A 82 -2.73 -4.71 11.95
C SER A 82 -3.83 -5.61 12.55
N ASP A 83 -4.42 -5.20 13.67
CA ASP A 83 -5.52 -5.85 14.38
C ASP A 83 -6.92 -5.48 13.86
N VAL A 84 -7.09 -4.27 13.31
CA VAL A 84 -8.34 -3.79 12.69
C VAL A 84 -8.45 -4.24 11.23
N GLU A 85 -7.31 -4.54 10.63
CA GLU A 85 -7.12 -4.98 9.25
C GLU A 85 -8.14 -6.07 8.84
N LEU A 86 -8.21 -7.19 9.57
CA LEU A 86 -9.02 -8.35 9.15
C LEU A 86 -10.53 -8.09 9.10
N LYS A 87 -11.08 -7.26 9.98
CA LYS A 87 -12.51 -6.92 10.02
C LYS A 87 -12.90 -5.85 9.00
N PHE A 88 -12.01 -4.90 8.75
CA PHE A 88 -12.23 -3.85 7.76
C PHE A 88 -12.09 -4.38 6.33
N TYR A 89 -11.04 -5.17 6.06
CA TYR A 89 -10.80 -5.77 4.74
C TYR A 89 -11.90 -6.76 4.35
N SER A 90 -12.46 -7.54 5.29
CA SER A 90 -13.58 -8.46 4.99
C SER A 90 -14.89 -7.74 4.61
N LYS A 91 -15.18 -6.58 5.20
CA LYS A 91 -16.35 -5.75 4.89
C LYS A 91 -16.21 -4.98 3.57
N ILE A 92 -14.99 -4.53 3.24
CA ILE A 92 -14.68 -3.94 1.94
C ILE A 92 -14.66 -5.01 0.84
N LEU A 93 -14.18 -6.24 1.11
CA LEU A 93 -14.21 -7.37 0.17
C LEU A 93 -15.63 -7.77 -0.25
N SER A 94 -16.62 -7.72 0.65
CA SER A 94 -18.01 -8.05 0.32
C SER A 94 -18.65 -6.99 -0.59
N ILE A 95 -18.35 -5.71 -0.36
CA ILE A 95 -18.77 -4.59 -1.23
C ILE A 95 -18.04 -4.63 -2.59
N HIS A 96 -16.78 -5.08 -2.62
CA HIS A 96 -16.01 -5.24 -3.86
C HIS A 96 -16.32 -6.53 -4.65
N SER A 97 -17.05 -7.47 -4.06
CA SER A 97 -17.44 -8.72 -4.71
C SER A 97 -18.44 -8.53 -5.86
N SER A 98 -19.18 -7.42 -5.87
CA SER A 98 -20.01 -6.99 -7.02
C SER A 98 -19.18 -6.28 -8.12
N HIS A 99 -17.99 -5.75 -7.78
CA HIS A 99 -16.99 -5.16 -8.69
C HIS A 99 -15.89 -6.15 -9.15
N LYS A 100 -16.03 -7.43 -8.79
CA LYS A 100 -14.99 -8.49 -8.75
C LYS A 100 -14.36 -8.85 -10.10
N GLN A 101 -15.01 -8.57 -11.23
CA GLN A 101 -14.45 -8.87 -12.55
C GLN A 101 -13.26 -7.97 -12.92
N ILE A 102 -13.29 -6.68 -12.55
CA ILE A 102 -12.23 -5.72 -12.93
C ILE A 102 -10.95 -5.94 -12.09
N ARG A 103 -11.10 -6.36 -10.83
CA ARG A 103 -9.96 -6.64 -9.94
C ARG A 103 -9.20 -7.92 -10.27
N LYS A 104 -9.86 -8.94 -10.84
CA LYS A 104 -9.17 -10.20 -11.23
C LYS A 104 -8.06 -9.92 -12.25
N ILE A 105 -8.37 -9.14 -13.29
CA ILE A 105 -7.42 -8.74 -14.35
C ILE A 105 -6.26 -7.90 -13.77
N GLN A 106 -6.53 -7.00 -12.83
CA GLN A 106 -5.48 -6.15 -12.23
C GLN A 106 -4.62 -6.89 -11.20
N ALA A 107 -5.20 -7.84 -10.45
CA ALA A 107 -4.47 -8.69 -9.51
C ALA A 107 -3.59 -9.72 -10.24
N GLU A 108 -4.08 -10.30 -11.33
CA GLU A 108 -3.29 -11.19 -12.21
C GLU A 108 -2.09 -10.43 -12.81
N ASN A 109 -2.28 -9.18 -13.26
CA ASN A 109 -1.18 -8.34 -13.75
C ASN A 109 -0.14 -7.97 -12.67
N ARG A 110 -0.56 -7.68 -11.43
CA ARG A 110 0.35 -7.39 -10.31
C ARG A 110 1.09 -8.63 -9.82
N ALA A 111 0.38 -9.76 -9.70
CA ALA A 111 0.96 -11.04 -9.33
C ALA A 111 1.97 -11.52 -10.38
N SER A 112 1.70 -11.27 -11.66
CA SER A 112 2.64 -11.57 -12.76
C SER A 112 3.93 -10.75 -12.63
N LYS A 113 3.83 -9.42 -12.47
CA LYS A 113 5.02 -8.55 -12.27
C LYS A 113 5.83 -8.89 -11.03
N PHE A 114 5.16 -9.26 -9.94
CA PHE A 114 5.83 -9.71 -8.71
C PHE A 114 6.53 -11.06 -8.88
N ARG A 115 5.90 -12.02 -9.58
CA ARG A 115 6.54 -13.30 -9.93
C ARG A 115 7.78 -13.11 -10.79
N GLU A 116 7.71 -12.26 -11.80
CA GLU A 116 8.84 -11.95 -12.68
C GLU A 116 10.01 -11.35 -11.88
N SER A 117 9.73 -10.42 -10.97
CA SER A 117 10.75 -9.83 -10.08
C SER A 117 11.38 -10.86 -9.13
N MET A 118 10.60 -11.83 -8.62
CA MET A 118 11.10 -12.91 -7.76
C MET A 118 11.93 -13.95 -8.53
N THR A 119 11.60 -14.22 -9.80
CA THR A 119 12.40 -15.09 -10.67
C THR A 119 13.77 -14.46 -10.92
N LEU A 120 13.82 -13.18 -11.29
CA LEU A 120 15.08 -12.45 -11.52
C LEU A 120 15.96 -12.41 -10.26
N TYR A 121 15.36 -12.20 -9.08
CA TYR A 121 16.11 -12.23 -7.82
C TYR A 121 16.71 -13.63 -7.52
N ARG A 122 15.95 -14.70 -7.77
CA ARG A 122 16.45 -16.08 -7.60
C ARG A 122 17.58 -16.41 -8.57
N GLU A 123 17.46 -16.02 -9.83
CA GLU A 123 18.50 -16.21 -10.84
C GLU A 123 19.78 -15.46 -10.46
N TYR A 124 19.65 -14.21 -10.01
CA TYR A 124 20.78 -13.42 -9.51
C TYR A 124 21.51 -14.11 -8.33
N VAL A 125 20.77 -14.58 -7.32
CA VAL A 125 21.35 -15.28 -6.17
C VAL A 125 22.05 -16.58 -6.61
N ASN A 126 21.44 -17.34 -7.53
CA ASN A 126 22.05 -18.57 -8.04
C ASN A 126 23.34 -18.31 -8.83
N LEU A 127 23.41 -17.22 -9.61
CA LEU A 127 24.63 -16.83 -10.31
C LEU A 127 25.77 -16.53 -9.33
N GLN A 128 25.49 -15.78 -8.26
CA GLN A 128 26.49 -15.47 -7.23
C GLN A 128 26.98 -16.72 -6.50
N ILE A 129 26.08 -17.66 -6.16
CA ILE A 129 26.45 -18.94 -5.56
C ILE A 129 27.34 -19.75 -6.51
N ASN A 130 26.98 -19.81 -7.79
CA ASN A 130 27.75 -20.56 -8.79
C ASN A 130 29.15 -19.96 -9.03
N GLU A 131 29.29 -18.63 -8.97
CA GLU A 131 30.60 -17.97 -9.02
C GLU A 131 31.47 -18.35 -7.81
N GLN A 132 30.90 -18.39 -6.61
CA GLN A 132 31.64 -18.82 -5.42
C GLN A 132 32.05 -20.29 -5.50
N ILE A 133 31.16 -21.18 -5.96
CA ILE A 133 31.48 -22.60 -6.17
C ILE A 133 32.64 -22.74 -7.18
N ARG A 134 32.60 -22.00 -8.30
CA ARG A 134 33.69 -22.00 -9.28
C ARG A 134 35.01 -21.54 -8.66
N ALA A 135 35.00 -20.47 -7.87
CA ALA A 135 36.19 -19.97 -7.19
C ALA A 135 36.77 -20.98 -6.19
N VAL A 136 35.93 -21.72 -5.48
CA VAL A 136 36.35 -22.79 -4.56
C VAL A 136 36.94 -23.97 -5.34
N ASN A 137 36.28 -24.42 -6.41
CA ASN A 137 36.77 -25.51 -7.24
C ASN A 137 38.13 -25.17 -7.88
N MET A 138 38.31 -23.94 -8.36
CA MET A 138 39.59 -23.48 -8.89
C MET A 138 40.71 -23.53 -7.84
N LYS A 139 40.42 -23.15 -6.58
CA LYS A 139 41.39 -23.27 -5.48
C LYS A 139 41.74 -24.72 -5.16
N ILE A 140 40.76 -25.62 -5.20
CA ILE A 140 40.97 -27.06 -5.00
C ILE A 140 41.87 -27.62 -6.12
N GLU A 141 41.62 -27.27 -7.38
CA GLU A 141 42.43 -27.70 -8.51
C GLU A 141 43.88 -27.20 -8.40
N ILE A 142 44.07 -25.93 -8.06
CA ILE A 142 45.42 -25.35 -7.83
C ILE A 142 46.15 -26.11 -6.70
N TRP A 143 45.44 -26.43 -5.61
CA TRP A 143 46.02 -27.19 -4.50
C TRP A 143 46.38 -28.62 -4.90
N ALA A 144 45.51 -29.30 -5.66
CA ALA A 144 45.77 -30.64 -6.17
C ALA A 144 47.01 -30.68 -7.09
N GLN A 145 47.15 -29.68 -7.97
CA GLN A 145 48.35 -29.52 -8.82
C GLN A 145 49.62 -29.28 -7.99
N PHE A 146 49.55 -28.47 -6.93
CA PHE A 146 50.68 -28.22 -6.03
C PHE A 146 51.16 -29.51 -5.33
N ILE A 147 50.23 -30.34 -4.83
CA ILE A 147 50.56 -31.62 -4.20
C ILE A 147 51.18 -32.60 -5.20
N GLN A 148 50.67 -32.67 -6.44
CA GLN A 148 51.24 -33.52 -7.49
C GLN A 148 52.66 -33.11 -7.85
N ASN A 149 52.94 -31.81 -7.94
CA ASN A 149 54.28 -31.30 -8.25
C ASN A 149 55.26 -31.45 -7.07
N SER A 150 54.80 -31.37 -5.83
CA SER A 150 55.64 -31.50 -4.63
C SER A 150 56.13 -32.94 -4.38
N ASN A 151 55.41 -33.95 -4.89
CA ASN A 151 55.80 -35.36 -4.84
C ASN A 151 56.69 -35.79 -6.02
N ALA A 152 56.96 -34.90 -6.98
CA ALA A 152 57.83 -35.17 -8.13
C ALA A 152 59.30 -34.77 -7.89
N ASP A 153 59.59 -34.05 -6.78
CA ASP A 153 60.92 -33.56 -6.39
C ASP A 153 61.55 -34.35 -5.21
N GLN A 154 61.01 -35.53 -4.86
CA GLN A 154 61.60 -36.53 -3.95
C GLN A 154 62.06 -37.78 -4.71
#